data_AF-A0A2N5YSZ6-F1
#
_entry.id   AF-A0A2N5YSZ6-F1
#
_cell.length_a   1.000
_cell.length_b   1.000
_cell.length_c   1.000
_cell.angle_alpha   90.00
_cell.angle_beta   90.00
_cell.angle_gamma   90.00
#
_symmetry.space_group_name_H-M   'P 1'
#
loop_
_entity.id
_entity.type
_entity.pdbx_description
1 polymer ?
#
loop_
_entity_poly.entity_id
_entity_poly.type
_entity_poly.pdbx_seq_one_letter_code
_entity_poly.pdbx_strand_id
1 'polypeptide(L)' 'MQTKLKIVVSGPESVVKSTLTRQLAEYFNASYVDEIARDFIAKLDREYTKQDVLAIAKLQIKAEQYFK' A
#
# COMPACT_ATOMS: atom_id res chain seq x y z
N MET A 1 8.48 -25.16 2.92
CA MET A 1 8.17 -23.73 3.12
C MET A 1 6.81 -23.47 2.52
N GLN A 2 5.83 -23.01 3.31
CA GLN A 2 4.54 -22.57 2.77
C GLN A 2 4.75 -21.20 2.12
N THR A 3 4.50 -21.09 0.82
CA THR A 3 4.62 -19.81 0.10
C THR A 3 3.40 -18.96 0.46
N LYS A 4 3.61 -17.82 1.12
CA LYS A 4 2.53 -16.86 1.37
C LYS A 4 2.08 -16.26 0.03
N LEU A 5 0.77 -16.33 -0.24
CA LEU A 5 0.17 -15.69 -1.41
C LEU A 5 0.10 -14.18 -1.17
N LYS A 6 0.79 -13.40 -2.01
CA LYS A 6 0.69 -11.93 -2.01
C LYS A 6 -0.29 -11.50 -3.10
N ILE A 7 -1.31 -10.74 -2.71
CA ILE A 7 -2.30 -10.17 -3.62
C ILE A 7 -2.12 -8.66 -3.65
N VAL A 8 -2.01 -8.09 -4.86
CA VAL A 8 -1.88 -6.63 -5.07
C VAL A 8 -3.14 -6.13 -5.76
N VAL A 9 -3.80 -5.15 -5.15
CA VAL A 9 -4.96 -4.45 -5.74
C VAL A 9 -4.47 -3.16 -6.37
N SER A 10 -4.44 -3.10 -7.71
CA SER A 10 -3.97 -1.94 -8.48
C SER A 10 -5.09 -1.32 -9.31
N GLY A 11 -4.95 -0.05 -9.67
CA GLY A 11 -5.90 0.71 -10.47
C GLY A 11 -5.76 2.22 -10.30
N PRO A 12 -6.50 3.04 -11.07
CA PRO A 12 -6.50 4.49 -10.95
C PRO A 12 -6.80 4.95 -9.52
N GLU A 13 -6.33 6.12 -9.12
CA GLU A 13 -6.61 6.64 -7.78
C GLU A 13 -8.13 6.79 -7.57
N SER A 14 -8.64 6.05 -6.60
CA SER A 14 -10.06 5.86 -6.33
C SER A 14 -10.18 5.33 -4.91
N VAL A 15 -11.22 5.78 -4.20
CA VAL A 15 -11.46 5.46 -2.78
C VAL A 15 -11.76 3.97 -2.55
N VAL A 16 -12.18 3.26 -3.62
CA VAL A 16 -12.63 1.86 -3.54
C VAL A 16 -11.50 0.88 -3.26
N LYS A 17 -10.27 1.14 -3.74
CA LYS A 17 -9.17 0.16 -3.61
C LYS A 17 -8.81 -0.12 -2.16
N SER A 18 -8.55 0.93 -1.37
CA SER A 18 -8.21 0.76 0.06
C SER A 18 -9.36 0.14 0.84
N THR A 19 -10.60 0.50 0.49
CA THR A 19 -11.80 -0.11 1.08
C THR A 19 -11.87 -1.60 0.79
N LEU A 20 -11.70 -1.99 -0.49
CA LEU A 20 -11.71 -3.38 -0.93
C LEU A 20 -10.57 -4.18 -0.30
N THR A 21 -9.35 -3.63 -0.23
CA THR A 21 -8.20 -4.29 0.41
C THR A 21 -8.50 -4.61 1.88
N ARG A 22 -9.07 -3.66 2.63
CA ARG A 22 -9.44 -3.87 4.05
C ARG A 22 -10.54 -4.92 4.19
N GLN A 23 -11.60 -4.82 3.39
CA GLN A 23 -12.70 -5.80 3.42
C GLN A 23 -12.24 -7.22 3.08
N LEU A 24 -11.36 -7.37 2.08
CA LEU A 24 -10.77 -8.67 1.76
C LEU A 24 -9.90 -9.19 2.90
N ALA A 25 -9.08 -8.33 3.50
CA ALA A 25 -8.23 -8.69 4.61
C ALA A 25 -9.04 -9.15 5.84
N GLU A 26 -10.10 -8.41 6.19
CA GLU A 26 -11.04 -8.77 7.25
C GLU A 26 -11.73 -10.11 6.96
N TYR A 27 -12.27 -10.27 5.75
CA TYR A 27 -13.00 -11.48 5.34
C TYR A 27 -12.14 -12.74 5.39
N PHE A 28 -10.89 -12.64 4.92
CA PHE A 28 -9.95 -13.78 4.91
C PHE A 28 -9.11 -13.89 6.19
N ASN A 29 -9.32 -13.04 7.19
CA ASN A 29 -8.48 -12.92 8.37
C ASN A 29 -6.98 -12.83 8.01
N ALA A 30 -6.67 -12.02 6.99
CA ALA A 30 -5.35 -11.84 6.43
C ALA A 30 -4.78 -10.48 6.86
N SER A 31 -3.44 -10.38 6.90
CA SER A 31 -2.77 -9.10 7.06
C SER A 31 -2.82 -8.29 5.76
N TYR A 32 -2.85 -6.96 5.87
CA TYR A 32 -2.75 -6.05 4.74
C TYR A 32 -1.83 -4.88 5.05
N VAL A 33 -1.41 -4.19 3.99
CA VAL A 33 -0.58 -2.98 4.05
C VAL A 33 -1.38 -1.88 3.37
N ASP A 34 -1.49 -0.72 3.99
CA ASP A 34 -2.12 0.46 3.37
C ASP A 34 -1.25 1.03 2.23
N GLU A 35 -1.88 1.88 1.42
CA GLU A 35 -1.22 2.61 0.34
C GLU A 35 -0.42 3.80 0.91
N ILE A 36 0.90 3.66 1.04
CA ILE A 36 1.76 4.70 1.64
C ILE A 36 1.75 5.98 0.82
N ALA A 37 1.58 5.88 -0.50
CA ALA A 37 1.56 7.04 -1.39
C ALA A 37 0.52 8.08 -0.95
N ARG A 38 -0.67 7.65 -0.51
CA ARG A 38 -1.74 8.55 -0.09
C ARG A 38 -1.34 9.41 1.09
N ASP A 39 -0.87 8.78 2.17
CA ASP A 39 -0.48 9.49 3.39
C ASP A 39 0.79 10.32 3.19
N PHE A 40 1.71 9.84 2.35
CA PHE A 40 2.95 10.56 2.04
C PHE A 40 2.63 11.84 1.28
N ILE A 41 1.85 11.76 0.21
CA ILE A 41 1.51 12.91 -0.65
C ILE A 41 0.62 13.90 0.10
N ALA A 42 -0.35 13.42 0.90
CA ALA A 42 -1.23 14.29 1.69
C ALA A 42 -0.49 15.16 2.74
N LYS A 43 0.74 14.80 3.10
CA LYS A 43 1.59 15.54 4.05
C LYS A 43 2.58 16.49 3.37
N LEU A 44 2.61 16.53 2.04
CA LEU A 44 3.47 17.46 1.31
C LEU A 44 2.76 18.80 1.14
N ASP A 45 3.45 19.88 1.50
CA ASP A 45 3.02 21.26 1.18
C ASP A 45 3.46 21.70 -0.24
N ARG A 46 3.86 20.73 -1.09
CA ARG A 46 4.33 20.94 -2.46
C ARG A 46 3.90 19.80 -3.36
N GLU A 47 3.98 20.01 -4.68
CA GLU A 47 3.83 18.92 -5.63
C GLU A 47 4.90 17.84 -5.39
N TYR A 48 4.50 16.58 -5.54
CA TYR A 48 5.40 15.45 -5.42
C TYR A 48 6.32 15.37 -6.64
N THR A 49 7.53 14.88 -6.41
CA THR A 49 8.59 14.77 -7.40
C THR A 49 8.91 13.31 -7.69
N LYS A 50 9.73 13.06 -8.72
CA LYS A 50 10.27 11.71 -9.00
C LYS A 50 11.04 11.12 -7.81
N GLN A 51 11.68 11.95 -7.00
CA GLN A 51 12.40 11.50 -5.80
C GLN A 51 11.44 11.02 -4.72
N ASP A 52 10.30 11.69 -4.55
CA ASP A 52 9.25 11.26 -3.62
C ASP A 52 8.64 9.93 -4.06
N VAL A 53 8.42 9.72 -5.36
CA VAL A 53 7.97 8.42 -5.89
C VAL A 53 8.95 7.30 -5.52
N LEU A 54 10.26 7.54 -5.66
CA LEU A 54 11.29 6.58 -5.24
C LEU A 54 11.26 6.31 -3.74
N ALA A 55 11.05 7.36 -2.92
CA ALA A 55 10.94 7.24 -1.47
C ALA A 55 9.70 6.43 -1.06
N ILE A 56 8.55 6.73 -1.65
CA ILE A 56 7.28 6.00 -1.46
C ILE A 56 7.46 4.53 -1.79
N ALA A 57 8.09 4.21 -2.94
CA ALA A 57 8.32 2.82 -3.33
C ALA A 57 9.17 2.05 -2.31
N LYS A 58 10.25 2.66 -1.81
CA LYS A 58 11.11 2.05 -0.77
C LYS A 58 10.33 1.83 0.53
N LEU A 59 9.52 2.80 0.93
CA LEU A 59 8.68 2.69 2.13
C LEU A 59 7.63 1.59 1.97
N GLN A 60 6.99 1.49 0.81
CA GLN A 60 5.96 0.47 0.53
C GLN A 60 6.55 -0.93 0.64
N ILE A 61 7.69 -1.17 -0.03
CA ILE A 61 8.42 -2.45 0.05
C ILE A 61 8.78 -2.78 1.48
N LYS A 62 9.28 -1.80 2.23
CA LYS A 62 9.64 -2.00 3.64
C LYS A 62 8.41 -2.35 4.48
N ALA A 63 7.27 -1.70 4.30
CA ALA A 63 6.03 -2.00 5.00
C ALA A 63 5.51 -3.41 4.68
N GLU A 64 5.57 -3.82 3.42
CA GLU A 64 5.21 -5.19 3.00
C GLU A 64 6.09 -6.27 3.62
N GLN A 65 7.35 -5.97 3.92
CA GLN A 65 8.29 -6.92 4.53
C GLN A 65 8.06 -7.16 6.04
N TYR A 66 7.35 -6.26 6.73
CA TYR A 66 7.04 -6.43 8.16
C TYR A 66 6.00 -7.53 8.41
N PHE A 67 5.19 -7.88 7.41
CA PHE A 67 4.21 -8.95 7.50
C PHE A 67 4.86 -10.28 7.10
N LYS A 68 5.62 -10.88 8.03
CA LYS A 68 6.22 -12.21 7.89
C LYS A 68 5.26 -13.34 8.18
#